data_AF-A0A4W4HRA1-F1
#
_entry.id   AF-A0A4W4HRA1-F1
#
_cell.length_a   1.000
_cell.length_b   1.000
_cell.length_c   1.000
_cell.angle_alpha   90.00
_cell.angle_beta   90.00
_cell.angle_gamma   90.00
#
_symmetry.space_group_name_H-M   'P 1'
#
loop_
_entity.id
_entity.type
_entity.pdbx_description
1 polymer ?
#
loop_
_entity_poly.entity_id
_entity_poly.type
_entity_poly.pdbx_seq_one_letter_code
_entity_poly.pdbx_strand_id
1 'polypeptide(L)'
;LPRAPEPLPVSTPRPAPSYALTLTPTHIHIQRLSPRPGKASWLQLPLAELTGCSCPRAPAPPLLVLYWYPPRRRRKGVSRRRNVHAYQAESRTEAEKWNAAVHCLLRGLDVSATTGGMLPRPRRLLLLVNPFSGRGQAMDWCQTHILPMIREANISYNLIPTKYPSHARELMREIALREWDGIIIVSGDGLLHEVINGLMDRPDWEQAIKTPVGILPCGSGNALAGSINHYAG
;
A
#
# COMPACT_ATOMS: atom_id res chain seq x y z
N LEU A 1 7.34 -67.56 4.22
CA LEU A 1 7.82 -66.20 4.56
C LEU A 1 7.43 -65.25 3.42
N PRO A 2 6.46 -64.34 3.60
CA PRO A 2 6.05 -63.44 2.54
C PRO A 2 7.09 -62.32 2.34
N ARG A 3 7.40 -62.01 1.07
CA ARG A 3 8.31 -60.94 0.64
C ARG A 3 7.80 -59.58 1.10
N ALA A 4 8.70 -58.77 1.66
CA ALA A 4 8.44 -57.37 1.98
C ALA A 4 8.16 -56.56 0.71
N PRO A 5 7.25 -55.57 0.74
CA PRO A 5 6.95 -54.71 -0.40
C PRO A 5 8.12 -53.76 -0.70
N GLU A 6 8.44 -53.60 -1.99
CA GLU A 6 9.40 -52.62 -2.49
C GLU A 6 8.98 -51.18 -2.13
N PRO A 7 9.92 -50.31 -1.72
CA PRO A 7 9.61 -48.91 -1.47
C PRO A 7 9.31 -48.18 -2.78
N LEU A 8 8.16 -47.51 -2.82
CA LEU A 8 7.75 -46.65 -3.94
C LEU A 8 8.79 -45.55 -4.20
N PRO A 9 9.06 -45.21 -5.48
CA PRO A 9 10.02 -44.17 -5.81
C PRO A 9 9.57 -42.82 -5.23
N VAL A 10 10.40 -42.24 -4.38
CA VAL A 10 10.25 -40.88 -3.86
C VAL A 10 10.27 -39.93 -5.04
N SER A 11 9.12 -39.35 -5.38
CA SER A 11 9.03 -38.33 -6.42
C SER A 11 9.89 -37.14 -6.00
N THR A 12 11.01 -36.93 -6.69
CA THR A 12 11.79 -35.71 -6.53
C THR A 12 10.91 -34.51 -6.88
N PRO A 13 10.74 -33.52 -5.98
CA PRO A 13 9.96 -32.34 -6.30
C PRO A 13 10.62 -31.64 -7.49
N ARG A 14 9.83 -31.35 -8.54
CA ARG A 14 10.32 -30.57 -9.69
C ARG A 14 10.99 -29.29 -9.16
N PRO A 15 12.19 -28.92 -9.64
CA PRO A 15 12.84 -27.69 -9.21
C PRO A 15 11.91 -26.51 -9.46
N ALA A 16 11.70 -25.70 -8.43
CA ALA A 16 10.92 -24.48 -8.54
C ALA A 16 11.54 -23.60 -9.64
N PRO A 17 10.73 -22.90 -10.45
CA PRO A 17 11.26 -22.01 -11.46
C PRO A 17 12.10 -20.91 -10.81
N SER A 18 13.37 -20.79 -11.20
CA SER A 18 14.25 -19.71 -10.78
C SER A 18 13.94 -18.43 -11.56
N TYR A 19 13.99 -17.29 -10.87
CA TYR A 19 13.76 -15.97 -11.44
C TYR A 19 14.95 -15.06 -11.13
N ALA A 20 15.30 -14.20 -12.09
CA ALA A 20 16.17 -13.05 -11.87
C ALA A 20 15.30 -11.80 -11.80
N LEU A 21 15.48 -10.99 -10.75
CA LEU A 21 14.84 -9.69 -10.62
C LEU A 21 15.86 -8.60 -10.94
N THR A 22 15.45 -7.61 -11.74
CA THR A 22 16.25 -6.40 -12.00
C THR A 22 15.40 -5.19 -11.68
N LEU A 23 15.92 -4.35 -10.79
CA LEU A 23 15.25 -3.14 -10.34
C LEU A 23 15.77 -1.94 -11.13
N THR A 24 14.86 -1.19 -11.74
CA THR A 24 15.18 0.08 -12.42
C THR A 24 14.38 1.21 -11.77
N PRO A 25 14.73 2.50 -12.00
CA PRO A 25 13.99 3.62 -11.45
C PRO A 25 12.51 3.70 -11.87
N THR A 26 12.10 2.97 -12.91
CA THR A 26 10.75 3.03 -13.47
C THR A 26 10.01 1.69 -13.47
N HIS A 27 10.74 0.56 -13.49
CA HIS A 27 10.17 -0.78 -13.62
C HIS A 27 10.90 -1.82 -12.76
N ILE A 28 10.17 -2.85 -12.34
CA ILE A 28 10.72 -4.13 -11.88
C ILE A 28 10.66 -5.10 -13.05
N HIS A 29 11.81 -5.60 -13.47
CA HIS A 29 11.92 -6.65 -14.49
C HIS A 29 12.06 -8.00 -13.79
N ILE A 30 11.21 -8.95 -14.13
CA ILE A 30 11.25 -10.33 -13.62
C ILE A 30 11.48 -11.25 -14.80
N GLN A 31 12.65 -11.89 -14.84
CA GLN A 31 13.02 -12.85 -15.87
C GLN A 31 13.03 -14.26 -15.30
N ARG A 32 12.36 -15.19 -15.98
CA ARG A 32 12.42 -16.61 -15.64
C ARG A 32 13.66 -17.25 -16.27
N LEU A 33 14.52 -17.83 -15.43
CA LEU A 33 15.80 -18.41 -15.86
C LEU A 33 15.64 -19.76 -16.59
N SER A 34 14.54 -20.48 -16.34
CA SER A 34 14.20 -21.73 -17.05
C SER A 34 12.84 -21.58 -17.75
N PRO A 35 12.78 -20.92 -18.93
CA PRO A 35 11.53 -20.68 -19.64
C PRO A 35 10.95 -21.98 -20.21
N ARG A 36 9.61 -22.08 -20.22
CA ARG A 36 8.92 -23.15 -20.94
C ARG A 36 8.87 -22.78 -22.42
N PRO A 37 9.03 -23.73 -23.36
CA PRO A 37 8.89 -23.44 -24.78
C PRO A 37 7.53 -22.80 -25.07
N GLY A 38 7.52 -21.66 -25.76
CA GLY A 38 6.30 -20.95 -26.20
C GLY A 38 5.67 -19.97 -25.19
N LYS A 39 6.29 -19.68 -24.03
CA LYS A 39 5.81 -18.62 -23.12
C LYS A 39 6.84 -17.52 -22.95
N ALA A 40 6.36 -16.27 -22.88
CA ALA A 40 7.18 -15.10 -22.56
C ALA A 40 7.98 -15.37 -21.28
N SER A 41 9.29 -15.18 -21.36
CA SER A 41 10.26 -15.44 -20.30
C SER A 41 10.43 -14.27 -19.33
N TRP A 42 9.79 -13.13 -19.60
CA TRP A 42 9.98 -11.89 -18.87
C TRP A 42 8.65 -11.17 -18.57
N LEU A 43 8.61 -10.51 -17.41
CA LEU A 43 7.50 -9.69 -16.94
C LEU A 43 8.06 -8.32 -16.52
N GLN A 44 7.47 -7.26 -17.05
CA GLN A 44 7.75 -5.88 -16.64
C GLN A 44 6.61 -5.35 -15.80
N LEU A 45 6.92 -4.89 -14.59
CA LEU A 45 5.97 -4.25 -13.69
C LEU A 45 6.35 -2.78 -13.51
N PRO A 46 5.53 -1.82 -13.97
CA PRO A 46 5.80 -0.40 -13.75
C PRO A 46 5.75 -0.06 -12.25
N LEU A 47 6.75 0.66 -11.76
CA LEU A 47 6.78 1.14 -10.36
C LEU A 47 5.61 2.08 -10.06
N ALA A 48 5.11 2.81 -11.05
CA ALA A 48 3.93 3.66 -10.92
C ALA A 48 2.64 2.89 -10.57
N GLU A 49 2.62 1.57 -10.76
CA GLU A 49 1.49 0.70 -10.41
C GLU A 49 1.74 -0.12 -9.14
N LEU A 50 2.97 -0.07 -8.62
CA LEU A 50 3.37 -0.79 -7.42
C LEU A 50 3.02 0.04 -6.18
N THR A 51 2.22 -0.53 -5.31
CA THR A 51 1.83 0.12 -4.04
C THR A 51 2.90 -0.09 -2.99
N GLY A 52 3.52 -1.27 -2.96
CA GLY A 52 4.58 -1.59 -2.02
C GLY A 52 4.98 -3.06 -2.05
N CYS A 53 5.81 -3.42 -1.09
CA CYS A 53 6.29 -4.78 -0.89
C CYS A 53 6.39 -5.14 0.59
N SER A 54 6.38 -6.44 0.89
CA SER A 54 6.60 -6.95 2.24
C SER A 54 7.50 -8.20 2.22
N CYS A 55 8.20 -8.39 3.34
CA CYS A 55 8.95 -9.60 3.65
C CYS A 55 8.37 -10.22 4.93
N PRO A 56 7.54 -11.28 4.83
CA PRO A 56 6.93 -11.94 6.00
C PRO A 56 7.98 -12.43 7.00
N ARG A 57 7.74 -12.19 8.30
CA ARG A 57 8.61 -12.65 9.39
C ARG A 57 8.48 -14.16 9.61
N ALA A 58 9.45 -14.76 10.31
CA ALA A 58 9.38 -16.18 10.69
C ALA A 58 8.05 -16.45 11.44
N PRO A 59 7.39 -17.61 11.23
CA PRO A 59 7.89 -18.84 10.59
C PRO A 59 7.69 -18.92 9.06
N ALA A 60 7.23 -17.85 8.40
CA ALA A 60 7.05 -17.86 6.96
C ALA A 60 8.40 -18.03 6.21
N PRO A 61 8.41 -18.63 5.00
CA PRO A 61 9.62 -18.72 4.18
C PRO A 61 10.14 -17.32 3.80
N PRO A 62 11.42 -17.20 3.39
CA PRO A 62 11.99 -15.93 2.94
C PRO A 62 11.35 -15.51 1.62
N LEU A 63 10.22 -14.80 1.72
CA LEU A 63 9.45 -14.34 0.57
C LEU A 63 9.60 -12.83 0.38
N LEU A 64 9.79 -12.42 -0.86
CA LEU A 64 9.52 -11.07 -1.32
C LEU A 64 8.10 -11.04 -1.91
N VAL A 65 7.19 -10.32 -1.27
CA VAL A 65 5.82 -10.15 -1.74
C VAL A 65 5.67 -8.75 -2.32
N LEU A 66 5.24 -8.66 -3.57
CA LEU A 66 4.97 -7.40 -4.28
C LEU A 66 3.44 -7.20 -4.38
N TYR A 67 2.98 -6.00 -4.06
CA TYR A 67 1.58 -5.58 -4.17
C TYR A 67 1.44 -4.50 -5.24
N TRP A 68 0.73 -4.81 -6.33
CA TRP A 68 0.47 -3.82 -7.38
C TRP A 68 -1.01 -3.79 -7.79
N TYR A 69 -1.38 -2.66 -8.36
CA TYR A 69 -2.76 -2.27 -8.65
C TYR A 69 -2.85 -1.74 -10.08
N PRO A 70 -2.76 -2.61 -11.10
CA PRO A 70 -2.71 -2.18 -12.49
C PRO A 70 -4.07 -1.60 -12.92
N PRO A 71 -4.09 -0.56 -13.78
CA PRO A 71 -5.31 0.00 -14.30
C PRO A 71 -5.99 -1.00 -15.24
N ARG A 72 -7.29 -1.19 -15.05
CA ARG A 72 -8.17 -1.93 -15.96
C ARG A 72 -9.26 -1.01 -16.46
N ARG A 73 -9.32 -0.83 -17.78
CA ARG A 73 -10.43 -0.12 -18.43
C ARG A 73 -11.74 -0.86 -18.17
N ARG A 74 -12.77 -0.12 -17.78
CA ARG A 74 -14.16 -0.58 -17.71
C ARG A 74 -15.01 0.22 -18.69
N ARG A 75 -16.25 -0.23 -18.91
CA ARG A 75 -17.24 0.52 -19.71
C ARG A 75 -17.46 1.94 -19.20
N LYS A 76 -17.31 2.19 -17.90
CA LYS A 76 -17.26 3.52 -17.29
C LYS A 76 -16.02 3.63 -16.41
N GLY A 77 -15.07 4.48 -16.81
CA GLY A 77 -13.87 4.80 -16.04
C GLY A 77 -12.80 3.70 -15.99
N VAL A 78 -11.83 3.92 -15.10
CA VAL A 78 -10.72 3.01 -14.83
C VAL A 78 -10.93 2.40 -13.44
N SER A 79 -10.72 1.09 -13.32
CA SER A 79 -10.67 0.41 -12.03
C SER A 79 -9.31 -0.23 -11.84
N ARG A 80 -8.76 -0.20 -10.63
CA ARG A 80 -7.56 -0.96 -10.28
C ARG A 80 -7.93 -2.23 -9.52
N ARG A 81 -7.21 -3.33 -9.78
CA ARG A 81 -7.42 -4.60 -9.07
C ARG A 81 -6.15 -4.99 -8.36
N ARG A 82 -6.26 -5.37 -7.08
CA ARG A 82 -5.13 -5.89 -6.32
C ARG A 82 -4.59 -7.18 -6.96
N ASN A 83 -3.31 -7.18 -7.30
CA ASN A 83 -2.58 -8.36 -7.69
C ASN A 83 -1.34 -8.53 -6.79
N VAL A 84 -0.98 -9.80 -6.52
CA VAL A 84 0.11 -10.16 -5.61
C VAL A 84 1.02 -11.20 -6.25
N HIS A 85 2.31 -10.95 -6.19
CA HIS A 85 3.37 -11.87 -6.62
C HIS A 85 4.25 -12.12 -5.40
N ALA A 86 4.47 -13.39 -5.10
CA ALA A 86 5.38 -13.81 -4.05
C ALA A 86 6.54 -14.57 -4.71
N TYR A 87 7.76 -14.14 -4.42
CA TYR A 87 8.99 -14.77 -4.87
C TYR A 87 9.76 -15.28 -3.67
N GLN A 88 10.21 -16.53 -3.72
CA GLN A 88 11.07 -17.10 -2.68
C GLN A 88 12.52 -16.70 -2.96
N ALA A 89 13.13 -16.00 -2.00
CA ALA A 89 14.52 -15.61 -2.03
C ALA A 89 15.42 -16.75 -1.50
N GLU A 90 16.71 -16.69 -1.79
CA GLU A 90 17.69 -17.67 -1.31
C GLU A 90 17.91 -17.54 0.20
N SER A 91 17.82 -16.30 0.70
CA SER A 91 17.90 -16.01 2.13
C SER A 91 16.92 -14.93 2.57
N ARG A 92 16.61 -14.91 3.87
CA ARG A 92 15.80 -13.84 4.49
C ARG A 92 16.47 -12.48 4.36
N THR A 93 17.80 -12.43 4.50
CA THR A 93 18.57 -11.19 4.34
C THR A 93 18.46 -10.62 2.93
N GLU A 94 18.37 -11.49 1.93
CA GLU A 94 18.19 -11.09 0.54
C GLU A 94 16.77 -10.54 0.31
N ALA A 95 15.74 -11.22 0.82
CA ALA A 95 14.36 -10.72 0.76
C ALA A 95 14.22 -9.35 1.45
N GLU A 96 14.89 -9.15 2.59
CA GLU A 96 14.91 -7.87 3.31
C GLU A 96 15.64 -6.76 2.54
N LYS A 97 16.77 -7.09 1.89
CA LYS A 97 17.48 -6.15 1.01
C LYS A 97 16.60 -5.70 -0.16
N TRP A 98 15.93 -6.64 -0.82
CA TRP A 98 14.98 -6.35 -1.90
C TRP A 98 13.81 -5.49 -1.42
N ASN A 99 13.23 -5.84 -0.27
CA ASN A 99 12.16 -5.06 0.35
C ASN A 99 12.62 -3.62 0.61
N ALA A 100 13.82 -3.42 1.15
CA ALA A 100 14.37 -2.09 1.38
C ALA A 100 14.63 -1.31 0.08
N ALA A 101 15.23 -1.96 -0.93
CA ALA A 101 15.52 -1.33 -2.23
C ALA A 101 14.24 -0.84 -2.94
N VAL A 102 13.17 -1.67 -2.94
CA VAL A 102 11.88 -1.29 -3.53
C VAL A 102 11.26 -0.12 -2.78
N HIS A 103 11.28 -0.14 -1.44
CA HIS A 103 10.77 0.99 -0.64
C HIS A 103 11.56 2.28 -0.89
N CYS A 104 12.89 2.20 -1.04
CA CYS A 104 13.70 3.37 -1.40
C CYS A 104 13.28 3.96 -2.76
N LEU A 105 13.11 3.14 -3.79
CA LEU A 105 12.68 3.63 -5.10
C LEU A 105 11.25 4.19 -5.11
N LEU A 106 10.31 3.55 -4.41
CA LEU A 106 8.95 4.09 -4.25
C LEU A 106 8.93 5.44 -3.51
N ARG A 107 10.01 5.77 -2.79
CA ARG A 107 10.22 7.07 -2.15
C ARG A 107 11.09 8.03 -2.97
N GLY A 108 11.57 7.62 -4.14
CA GLY A 108 12.49 8.41 -4.97
C GLY A 108 13.89 8.57 -4.38
N LEU A 109 14.31 7.62 -3.52
CA LEU A 109 15.65 7.58 -2.93
C LEU A 109 16.58 6.70 -3.78
N ASP A 110 17.83 7.14 -3.97
CA ASP A 110 18.83 6.36 -4.69
C ASP A 110 19.19 5.08 -3.95
N VAL A 111 19.16 3.95 -4.67
CA VAL A 111 19.53 2.64 -4.14
C VAL A 111 21.02 2.42 -4.42
N SER A 112 21.88 2.66 -3.43
CA SER A 112 23.29 2.25 -3.48
C SER A 112 23.48 0.87 -2.83
N ALA A 113 24.49 0.11 -3.30
CA ALA A 113 24.91 -1.15 -2.70
C ALA A 113 25.27 -1.04 -1.20
N THR A 114 25.61 0.17 -0.73
CA THR A 114 25.93 0.50 0.67
C THR A 114 24.76 1.06 1.49
N THR A 115 23.53 1.10 0.96
CA THR A 115 22.32 1.55 1.70
C THR A 115 21.85 0.53 2.74
N GLY A 116 22.81 -0.12 3.41
CA GLY A 116 22.65 -1.22 4.36
C GLY A 116 21.49 -1.03 5.31
N GLY A 117 20.39 -1.74 5.04
CA GLY A 117 19.32 -2.06 6.00
C GLY A 117 18.49 -0.90 6.55
N MET A 118 18.76 0.36 6.21
CA MET A 118 17.98 1.48 6.71
C MET A 118 16.75 1.71 5.82
N LEU A 119 15.63 1.09 6.22
CA LEU A 119 14.33 1.43 5.64
C LEU A 119 14.04 2.92 5.91
N PRO A 120 13.57 3.69 4.90
CA PRO A 120 13.12 5.04 5.15
C PRO A 120 12.00 5.03 6.21
N ARG A 121 11.96 6.07 7.06
CA ARG A 121 10.90 6.17 8.08
C ARG A 121 9.53 5.98 7.40
N PRO A 122 8.68 5.06 7.87
CA PRO A 122 7.36 4.90 7.29
C PRO A 122 6.59 6.21 7.47
N ARG A 123 5.87 6.62 6.42
CA ARG A 123 4.99 7.79 6.55
C ARG A 123 3.93 7.50 7.62
N ARG A 124 3.58 8.50 8.42
CA ARG A 124 2.52 8.42 9.44
C ARG A 124 1.32 9.23 8.98
N LEU A 125 0.18 8.58 8.76
CA LEU A 125 -1.06 9.23 8.36
C LEU A 125 -2.08 9.23 9.49
N LEU A 126 -2.78 10.35 9.65
CA LEU A 126 -3.96 10.42 10.49
C LEU A 126 -5.19 10.13 9.63
N LEU A 127 -5.95 9.10 9.98
CA LEU A 127 -7.19 8.74 9.29
C LEU A 127 -8.38 9.14 10.13
N LEU A 128 -9.20 10.06 9.62
CA LEU A 128 -10.47 10.43 10.22
C LEU A 128 -11.60 9.76 9.47
N VAL A 129 -12.41 8.97 10.15
CA VAL A 129 -13.57 8.29 9.54
C VAL A 129 -14.85 8.70 10.24
N ASN A 130 -15.88 9.04 9.46
CA ASN A 130 -17.22 9.18 10.02
C ASN A 130 -17.99 7.86 9.78
N PRO A 131 -18.22 7.04 10.82
CA PRO A 131 -18.84 5.72 10.66
C PRO A 131 -20.26 5.82 10.10
N PHE A 132 -20.96 6.94 10.34
CA PHE A 132 -22.34 7.16 9.86
C PHE A 132 -22.40 7.71 8.43
N SER A 133 -21.27 7.92 7.76
CA SER A 133 -21.26 8.43 6.39
C SER A 133 -21.86 7.44 5.38
N GLY A 134 -22.54 7.99 4.38
CA GLY A 134 -23.16 7.21 3.30
C GLY A 134 -24.32 6.36 3.82
N ARG A 135 -24.20 5.03 3.70
CA ARG A 135 -25.19 4.06 4.22
C ARG A 135 -24.79 3.51 5.60
N GLY A 136 -23.94 4.22 6.35
CA GLY A 136 -23.38 3.74 7.61
C GLY A 136 -22.31 2.65 7.46
N GLN A 137 -21.77 2.47 6.25
CA GLN A 137 -20.80 1.42 5.91
C GLN A 137 -19.36 1.96 5.76
N ALA A 138 -19.14 3.24 6.07
CA ALA A 138 -17.84 3.88 5.85
C ALA A 138 -16.72 3.24 6.68
N MET A 139 -17.01 2.84 7.92
CA MET A 139 -16.03 2.16 8.78
C MET A 139 -15.67 0.78 8.24
N ASP A 140 -16.66 -0.04 7.87
CA ASP A 140 -16.44 -1.36 7.29
C ASP A 140 -15.66 -1.27 5.97
N TRP A 141 -16.02 -0.31 5.13
CA TRP A 141 -15.33 -0.05 3.87
C TRP A 141 -13.88 0.38 4.09
N CYS A 142 -13.65 1.25 5.09
CA CYS A 142 -12.31 1.65 5.50
C CYS A 142 -11.48 0.44 5.93
N GLN A 143 -12.01 -0.39 6.81
CA GLN A 143 -11.32 -1.58 7.32
C GLN A 143 -11.05 -2.63 6.24
N THR A 144 -11.99 -2.82 5.32
CA THR A 144 -11.93 -3.90 4.31
C THR A 144 -11.11 -3.52 3.08
N HIS A 145 -11.11 -2.24 2.70
CA HIS A 145 -10.48 -1.79 1.45
C HIS A 145 -9.31 -0.82 1.68
N ILE A 146 -9.49 0.20 2.53
CA ILE A 146 -8.50 1.27 2.70
C ILE A 146 -7.30 0.80 3.54
N LEU A 147 -7.55 0.27 4.73
CA LEU A 147 -6.49 -0.12 5.66
C LEU A 147 -5.53 -1.19 5.07
N PRO A 148 -6.01 -2.21 4.33
CA PRO A 148 -5.11 -3.17 3.68
C PRO A 148 -4.16 -2.48 2.68
N MET A 149 -4.65 -1.53 1.88
CA MET A 149 -3.81 -0.79 0.92
C MET A 149 -2.75 0.06 1.62
N ILE A 150 -3.11 0.72 2.72
CA ILE A 150 -2.16 1.53 3.51
C ILE A 150 -1.07 0.66 4.14
N ARG A 151 -1.43 -0.52 4.65
CA ARG A 151 -0.47 -1.50 5.18
C ARG A 151 0.47 -2.01 4.09
N GLU A 152 -0.05 -2.33 2.91
CA GLU A 152 0.75 -2.78 1.77
C GLU A 152 1.72 -1.70 1.26
N ALA A 153 1.34 -0.43 1.38
CA ALA A 153 2.19 0.73 1.10
C ALA A 153 3.25 1.01 2.18
N ASN A 154 3.33 0.18 3.23
CA ASN A 154 4.21 0.37 4.38
C ASN A 154 4.06 1.77 5.02
N ILE A 155 2.80 2.20 5.16
CA ILE A 155 2.42 3.46 5.79
C ILE A 155 1.85 3.16 7.18
N SER A 156 2.39 3.82 8.19
CA SER A 156 1.85 3.78 9.54
C SER A 156 0.63 4.70 9.61
N TYR A 157 -0.40 4.30 10.34
CA TYR A 157 -1.62 5.11 10.43
C TYR A 157 -2.24 5.08 11.82
N ASN A 158 -2.99 6.12 12.16
CA ASN A 158 -3.89 6.15 13.30
C ASN A 158 -5.31 6.43 12.81
N LEU A 159 -6.23 5.50 13.08
CA LEU A 159 -7.62 5.59 12.65
C LEU A 159 -8.48 6.11 13.80
N ILE A 160 -9.08 7.28 13.62
CA ILE A 160 -9.95 7.90 14.62
C ILE A 160 -11.38 8.00 14.05
N PRO A 161 -12.35 7.26 14.61
CA PRO A 161 -13.75 7.42 14.26
C PRO A 161 -14.32 8.68 14.92
N THR A 162 -15.05 9.48 14.15
CA THR A 162 -15.77 10.64 14.69
C THR A 162 -17.02 10.21 15.43
N LYS A 163 -17.31 10.86 16.56
CA LYS A 163 -18.41 10.47 17.45
C LYS A 163 -19.65 11.37 17.33
N TYR A 164 -19.45 12.66 17.10
CA TYR A 164 -20.50 13.67 17.05
C TYR A 164 -20.11 14.82 16.09
N PRO A 165 -21.05 15.70 15.68
CA PRO A 165 -20.75 16.84 14.82
C PRO A 165 -19.71 17.77 15.42
N SER A 166 -18.79 18.31 14.62
CA SER A 166 -17.64 19.15 15.06
C SER A 166 -16.54 18.42 15.84
N HIS A 167 -16.66 17.13 16.11
CA HIS A 167 -15.61 16.37 16.80
C HIS A 167 -14.27 16.40 16.04
N ALA A 168 -14.29 16.38 14.69
CA ALA A 168 -13.06 16.45 13.92
C ALA A 168 -12.40 17.84 14.00
N ARG A 169 -13.22 18.90 14.08
CA ARG A 169 -12.76 20.28 14.27
C ARG A 169 -12.00 20.42 15.59
N GLU A 170 -12.58 19.93 16.68
CA GLU A 170 -11.95 19.92 18.02
C GLU A 170 -10.65 19.12 18.00
N LEU A 171 -10.66 17.92 17.42
CA LEU A 171 -9.49 17.07 17.32
C LEU A 171 -8.35 17.73 16.53
N MET A 172 -8.66 18.39 15.41
CA MET A 172 -7.65 19.10 14.61
C MET A 172 -7.04 20.28 15.36
N ARG A 173 -7.80 20.93 16.26
CA ARG A 173 -7.27 22.04 17.07
C ARG A 173 -6.25 21.57 18.10
N GLU A 174 -6.41 20.38 18.65
CA GLU A 174 -5.58 19.86 19.75
C GLU A 174 -4.42 18.98 19.28
N ILE A 175 -4.56 18.26 18.16
CA ILE A 175 -3.58 17.25 17.76
C ILE A 175 -2.21 17.85 17.39
N ALA A 176 -1.13 17.13 17.70
CA ALA A 176 0.21 17.48 17.28
C ALA A 176 0.42 17.15 15.78
N LEU A 177 0.14 18.11 14.88
CA LEU A 177 0.27 17.91 13.43
C LEU A 177 1.68 17.54 12.97
N ARG A 178 2.72 17.92 13.74
CA ARG A 178 4.13 17.61 13.44
C ARG A 178 4.45 16.12 13.45
N GLU A 179 3.60 15.29 14.08
CA GLU A 179 3.79 13.84 14.14
C GLU A 179 3.28 13.11 12.89
N TRP A 180 2.53 13.82 12.04
CA TRP A 180 1.81 13.26 10.90
C TRP A 180 2.35 13.83 9.59
N ASP A 181 2.57 12.97 8.61
CA ASP A 181 2.95 13.37 7.25
C ASP A 181 1.73 13.76 6.39
N GLY A 182 0.50 13.50 6.89
CA GLY A 182 -0.73 13.89 6.23
C GLY A 182 -1.99 13.38 6.94
N ILE A 183 -3.13 13.97 6.56
CA ILE A 183 -4.46 13.66 7.08
C ILE A 183 -5.30 13.09 5.95
N ILE A 184 -5.91 11.92 6.17
CA ILE A 184 -6.83 11.27 5.24
C ILE A 184 -8.23 11.25 5.84
N ILE A 185 -9.18 11.80 5.11
CA ILE A 185 -10.58 11.90 5.52
C ILE A 185 -11.37 10.83 4.78
N VAL A 186 -12.04 9.95 5.51
CA VAL A 186 -12.86 8.85 5.01
C VAL A 186 -14.32 9.17 5.33
N SER A 187 -14.95 9.98 4.47
CA SER A 187 -16.32 10.47 4.63
C SER A 187 -16.78 11.18 3.34
N GLY A 188 -17.77 12.06 3.42
CA GLY A 188 -18.12 13.05 2.40
C GLY A 188 -17.58 14.44 2.71
N ASP A 189 -18.08 15.45 2.02
CA ASP A 189 -17.57 16.83 2.06
C ASP A 189 -17.68 17.50 3.46
N GLY A 190 -18.65 17.10 4.29
CA GLY A 190 -18.87 17.69 5.61
C GLY A 190 -17.72 17.48 6.60
N LEU A 191 -17.13 16.28 6.64
CA LEU A 191 -16.01 16.00 7.55
C LEU A 191 -14.75 16.77 7.14
N LEU A 192 -14.55 16.98 5.84
CA LEU A 192 -13.47 17.83 5.35
C LEU A 192 -13.64 19.27 5.81
N HIS A 193 -14.85 19.81 5.75
CA HIS A 193 -15.11 21.16 6.23
C HIS A 193 -14.75 21.31 7.72
N GLU A 194 -15.11 20.34 8.56
CA GLU A 194 -14.71 20.33 9.97
C GLU A 194 -13.19 20.30 10.15
N VAL A 195 -12.49 19.46 9.37
CA VAL A 195 -11.02 19.36 9.45
C VAL A 195 -10.35 20.68 9.07
N ILE A 196 -10.72 21.28 7.93
CA ILE A 196 -10.12 22.53 7.47
C ILE A 196 -10.37 23.66 8.47
N ASN A 197 -11.61 23.81 8.95
CA ASN A 197 -11.91 24.82 9.98
C ASN A 197 -11.14 24.55 11.27
N GLY A 198 -10.98 23.29 11.68
CA GLY A 198 -10.22 22.93 12.87
C GLY A 198 -8.73 23.28 12.74
N LEU A 199 -8.15 23.13 11.55
CA LEU A 199 -6.78 23.58 11.26
C LEU A 199 -6.67 25.12 11.26
N MET A 200 -7.68 25.82 10.73
CA MET A 200 -7.71 27.29 10.66
C MET A 200 -7.94 27.96 12.02
N ASP A 201 -8.61 27.30 12.96
CA ASP A 201 -8.84 27.84 14.31
C ASP A 201 -7.60 27.77 15.22
N ARG A 202 -6.51 27.16 14.74
CA ARG A 202 -5.30 27.01 15.54
C ARG A 202 -4.50 28.31 15.59
N PRO A 203 -3.74 28.56 16.67
CA PRO A 203 -2.81 29.70 16.70
C PRO A 203 -1.71 29.56 15.64
N ASP A 204 -1.32 28.34 15.29
CA ASP A 204 -0.33 28.02 14.25
C ASP A 204 -0.95 27.69 12.88
N TRP A 205 -2.13 28.25 12.56
CA TRP A 205 -2.91 27.91 11.37
C TRP A 205 -2.13 28.01 10.05
N GLU A 206 -1.25 29.01 9.90
CA GLU A 206 -0.43 29.21 8.69
C GLU A 206 0.46 28.01 8.38
N GLN A 207 0.94 27.32 9.41
CA GLN A 207 1.71 26.10 9.27
C GLN A 207 0.81 24.87 9.23
N ALA A 208 -0.27 24.87 10.01
CA ALA A 208 -1.24 23.77 10.07
C ALA A 208 -1.88 23.50 8.70
N ILE A 209 -2.29 24.55 7.98
CA ILE A 209 -2.97 24.46 6.68
C ILE A 209 -2.08 23.91 5.56
N LYS A 210 -0.75 23.94 5.74
CA LYS A 210 0.22 23.33 4.81
C LYS A 210 0.29 21.80 4.95
N THR A 211 -0.33 21.23 5.98
CA THR A 211 -0.39 19.77 6.17
C THR A 211 -1.18 19.16 5.00
N PRO A 212 -0.64 18.14 4.30
CA PRO A 212 -1.36 17.49 3.21
C PRO A 212 -2.67 16.86 3.71
N VAL A 213 -3.77 17.20 3.06
CA VAL A 213 -5.11 16.63 3.33
C VAL A 213 -5.60 15.88 2.10
N GLY A 214 -6.02 14.64 2.29
CA GLY A 214 -6.63 13.79 1.26
C GLY A 214 -8.05 13.38 1.63
N ILE A 215 -8.91 13.19 0.64
CA ILE A 215 -10.29 12.71 0.83
C ILE A 215 -10.49 11.37 0.12
N LEU A 216 -11.06 10.41 0.84
CA LEU A 216 -11.52 9.12 0.33
C LEU A 216 -13.05 9.11 0.41
N PRO A 217 -13.74 9.19 -0.74
CA PRO A 217 -15.19 9.37 -0.78
C PRO A 217 -15.90 8.11 -0.28
N CYS A 218 -16.50 8.21 0.90
CA CYS A 218 -17.36 7.17 1.49
C CYS A 218 -18.75 7.71 1.88
N GLY A 219 -19.06 8.96 1.53
CA GLY A 219 -20.31 9.64 1.82
C GLY A 219 -21.32 9.63 0.67
N SER A 220 -22.48 10.26 0.89
CA SER A 220 -23.49 10.54 -0.14
C SER A 220 -23.15 11.79 -0.97
N GLY A 221 -22.49 12.80 -0.37
CA GLY A 221 -21.94 13.97 -1.05
C GLY A 221 -20.42 13.84 -1.19
N ASN A 222 -19.94 13.68 -2.43
CA ASN A 222 -18.52 13.48 -2.77
C ASN A 222 -18.09 14.46 -3.88
N ALA A 223 -18.62 15.68 -3.88
CA ALA A 223 -18.42 16.61 -4.98
C ALA A 223 -16.94 17.00 -5.12
N LEU A 224 -16.24 17.19 -4.00
CA LEU A 224 -14.81 17.52 -4.03
C LEU A 224 -13.98 16.34 -4.52
N ALA A 225 -14.21 15.14 -4.00
CA ALA A 225 -13.48 13.94 -4.44
C ALA A 225 -13.70 13.68 -5.95
N GLY A 226 -14.93 13.87 -6.44
CA GLY A 226 -15.24 13.78 -7.87
C GLY A 226 -14.51 14.84 -8.70
N SER A 227 -14.45 16.07 -8.22
CA SER A 227 -13.73 17.17 -8.89
C SER A 227 -12.23 16.90 -8.93
N ILE A 228 -11.63 16.52 -7.80
CA ILE A 228 -10.21 16.16 -7.74
C ILE A 228 -9.92 15.01 -8.70
N ASN A 229 -10.73 13.95 -8.72
CA ASN A 229 -10.54 12.85 -9.66
C ASN A 229 -10.64 13.30 -11.11
N HIS A 230 -11.58 14.19 -11.45
CA HIS A 230 -11.71 14.73 -12.80
C HIS A 230 -10.46 15.51 -13.25
N TYR A 231 -9.87 16.32 -12.37
CA TYR A 231 -8.68 17.11 -12.69
C TYR A 231 -7.37 16.33 -12.56
N ALA A 232 -7.30 15.31 -11.71
CA ALA A 232 -6.10 14.52 -11.43
C ALA A 232 -5.95 13.28 -12.32
N GLY A 233 -7.02 12.81 -12.98
CA GLY A 233 -7.01 11.72 -13.98
C GLY A 233 -7.56 10.39 -13.49
#